data_AF-A0A9Q0N9Q8-F1
#
_entry.id   AF-A0A9Q0N9Q8-F1
#
_cell.length_a   1.000
_cell.length_b   1.000
_cell.length_c   1.000
_cell.angle_alpha   90.00
_cell.angle_beta   90.00
_cell.angle_gamma   90.00
#
_symmetry.space_group_name_H-M   'P 1'
#
loop_
_entity.id
_entity.type
_entity.pdbx_description
1 polymer ?
#
loop_
_entity_poly.entity_id
_entity_poly.type
_entity_poly.pdbx_seq_one_letter_code
_entity_poly.pdbx_strand_id
1 'polypeptide(L)'
;MFVLAELKDAIRIPPEMFHLKLVDAVKDEINRKLANKVLLNVGLCIALKDITKLGDAIILPGDGGASHSEVHFRYIVFRPRVGDIITGKIRSCSREGVHSKSNGLSIPFFFEWKYDFLRKQ
;
A
#
# COMPACT_ATOMS: atom_id res chain seq x y z
N MET A 1 -9.05 -1.83 -12.34
CA MET A 1 -9.58 -1.29 -11.06
C MET A 1 -8.86 -1.82 -9.80
N PHE A 2 -9.02 -3.08 -9.36
CA PHE A 2 -8.24 -3.67 -8.25
C PHE A 2 -7.33 -4.78 -8.75
N VAL A 3 -6.10 -4.84 -8.23
CA VAL A 3 -5.11 -5.85 -8.60
C VAL A 3 -4.43 -6.41 -7.35
N LEU A 4 -4.05 -7.68 -7.42
CA LEU A 4 -3.13 -8.29 -6.46
C LEU A 4 -1.71 -7.99 -6.92
N ALA A 5 -0.99 -7.18 -6.15
CA ALA A 5 0.40 -6.87 -6.39
C ALA A 5 1.28 -7.76 -5.51
N GLU A 6 2.20 -8.50 -6.12
CA GLU A 6 3.27 -9.20 -5.42
C GLU A 6 4.40 -8.21 -5.13
N LEU A 7 4.73 -8.05 -3.86
CA LEU A 7 5.75 -7.12 -3.39
C LEU A 7 6.80 -7.90 -2.57
N LYS A 8 8.06 -7.48 -2.73
CA LYS A 8 9.18 -7.89 -1.90
C LYS A 8 9.63 -6.67 -1.10
N ASP A 9 9.73 -6.80 0.21
CA ASP A 9 10.22 -5.74 1.08
C ASP A 9 11.04 -6.32 2.24
N ALA A 10 11.97 -5.53 2.77
CA ALA A 10 12.72 -5.85 3.96
C ALA A 10 12.07 -5.13 5.15
N ILE A 11 11.56 -5.91 6.10
CA ILE A 11 10.85 -5.39 7.27
C ILE A 11 11.78 -5.47 8.48
N ARG A 12 11.99 -4.31 9.11
CA ARG A 12 12.71 -4.19 10.37
C ARG A 12 11.73 -4.40 11.52
N ILE A 13 11.96 -5.45 12.30
CA ILE A 13 11.15 -5.81 13.46
C ILE A 13 11.91 -5.39 14.71
N PRO A 14 11.39 -4.42 15.50
CA PRO A 14 11.99 -4.03 16.76
C PRO A 14 11.96 -5.19 17.76
N PRO A 15 12.95 -5.28 18.67
CA PRO A 15 13.04 -6.36 19.66
C PRO A 15 11.85 -6.38 20.61
N GLU A 16 11.21 -5.23 20.83
CA GLU A 16 9.98 -5.10 21.61
C GLU A 16 8.87 -6.01 21.07
N MET A 17 8.81 -6.29 19.77
CA MET A 17 7.78 -7.14 19.16
C MET A 17 8.15 -8.63 19.07
N PHE A 18 9.31 -9.05 19.60
CA PHE A 18 9.72 -10.45 19.57
C PHE A 18 8.88 -11.37 20.47
N HIS A 19 8.09 -10.80 21.38
CA HIS A 19 7.11 -11.56 22.16
C HIS A 19 5.89 -11.99 21.33
N LEU A 20 5.65 -11.36 20.18
CA LEU A 20 4.57 -11.69 19.26
C LEU A 20 5.02 -12.78 18.28
N LYS A 21 4.05 -13.47 17.66
CA LYS A 21 4.35 -14.35 16.53
C LYS A 21 4.94 -13.52 15.40
N LEU A 22 6.03 -14.00 14.82
CA LEU A 22 6.75 -13.30 13.75
C LEU A 22 5.82 -12.89 12.60
N VAL A 23 4.88 -13.76 12.22
CA VAL A 23 3.88 -13.51 11.18
C VAL A 23 2.99 -12.31 11.53
N ASP A 24 2.58 -12.16 12.79
CA ASP A 24 1.69 -11.08 13.21
C ASP A 24 2.45 -9.76 13.33
N ALA A 25 3.67 -9.79 13.88
CA ALA A 25 4.55 -8.61 13.91
C ALA A 25 4.87 -8.10 12.49
N VAL A 26 5.12 -9.01 11.55
CA VAL A 26 5.36 -8.67 10.13
C VAL A 26 4.10 -8.07 9.50
N LYS A 27 2.92 -8.64 9.73
CA LYS A 27 1.65 -8.09 9.20
C LYS A 27 1.42 -6.66 9.69
N ASP A 28 1.64 -6.41 10.97
CA ASP A 28 1.46 -5.09 11.56
C ASP A 28 2.44 -4.07 10.99
N GLU A 29 3.70 -4.44 10.81
CA GLU A 29 4.70 -3.58 10.17
C GLU A 29 4.38 -3.30 8.70
N ILE A 30 3.98 -4.32 7.93
CA ILE A 30 3.59 -4.15 6.53
C ILE A 30 2.38 -3.21 6.44
N ASN A 31 1.35 -3.42 7.26
CA ASN A 31 0.19 -2.53 7.29
C ASN A 31 0.58 -1.11 7.70
N ARG A 32 1.44 -0.93 8.71
CA ARG A 32 1.92 0.39 9.11
C ARG A 32 2.70 1.09 7.99
N LYS A 33 3.49 0.34 7.23
CA LYS A 33 4.33 0.87 6.15
C LYS A 33 3.53 1.18 4.88
N LEU A 34 2.53 0.38 4.54
CA LEU A 34 1.84 0.42 3.24
C LEU A 34 0.36 0.77 3.29
N ALA A 35 -0.34 0.65 4.42
CA ALA A 35 -1.76 0.97 4.47
C ALA A 35 -2.01 2.43 4.08
N ASN A 36 -2.96 2.65 3.16
CA ASN A 36 -3.32 3.96 2.61
C ASN A 36 -2.17 4.71 1.92
N LYS A 37 -1.07 4.04 1.57
CA LYS A 37 0.02 4.66 0.81
C LYS A 37 -0.10 4.39 -0.69
N VAL A 38 0.32 5.37 -1.47
CA VAL A 38 0.42 5.23 -2.93
C VAL A 38 1.84 4.87 -3.29
N LEU A 39 2.02 3.68 -3.87
CA LEU A 39 3.29 3.23 -4.45
C LEU A 39 3.35 3.67 -5.91
N LEU A 40 4.47 4.33 -6.27
CA LEU A 40 4.72 4.74 -7.66
C LEU A 40 4.72 3.50 -8.56
N ASN A 41 4.10 3.58 -9.74
CA ASN A 41 3.97 2.48 -10.69
C ASN A 41 3.20 1.24 -10.21
N VAL A 42 2.69 1.21 -8.98
CA VAL A 42 1.89 0.09 -8.45
C VAL A 42 0.44 0.52 -8.22
N GLY A 43 0.21 1.58 -7.45
CA GLY A 43 -1.12 2.12 -7.16
C GLY A 43 -1.36 2.38 -5.67
N LEU A 44 -2.63 2.54 -5.28
CA LEU A 44 -3.02 2.79 -3.90
C LEU A 44 -3.19 1.47 -3.13
N CYS A 45 -2.42 1.30 -2.07
CA CYS A 45 -2.44 0.13 -1.20
C CYS A 45 -3.63 0.18 -0.24
N ILE A 46 -4.47 -0.86 -0.28
CA ILE A 46 -5.68 -0.96 0.54
C ILE A 46 -5.45 -1.88 1.74
N ALA A 47 -5.17 -3.15 1.47
CA ALA A 47 -5.08 -4.18 2.49
C ALA A 47 -4.13 -5.31 2.08
N LEU A 48 -3.44 -5.87 3.07
CA LEU A 48 -2.64 -7.08 2.91
C LEU A 48 -3.55 -8.28 2.67
N LYS A 49 -3.28 -9.10 1.65
CA LYS A 49 -4.01 -10.34 1.39
C LYS A 49 -3.38 -11.51 2.16
N ASP A 50 -2.11 -11.79 1.88
CA ASP A 50 -1.37 -12.89 2.46
C ASP A 50 0.14 -12.73 2.26
N ILE A 51 0.92 -13.44 3.09
CA ILE A 51 2.38 -13.50 3.03
C ILE A 51 2.74 -14.83 2.35
N THR A 52 3.45 -14.76 1.23
CA THR A 52 3.80 -15.94 0.42
C THR A 52 5.11 -16.57 0.85
N LYS A 53 6.10 -15.76 1.21
CA LYS A 53 7.38 -16.23 1.76
C LYS A 53 7.85 -15.31 2.87
N LEU A 54 8.35 -15.93 3.92
CA LEU A 54 9.03 -15.25 5.00
C LEU A 54 10.48 -15.76 5.00
N GLY A 55 11.41 -14.85 4.72
CA GLY A 55 12.83 -15.13 4.72
C GLY A 55 13.43 -15.12 6.13
N ASP A 56 14.72 -15.41 6.20
CA ASP A 56 15.42 -15.48 7.47
C ASP A 56 15.53 -14.11 8.14
N ALA A 57 15.39 -14.14 9.47
CA ALA A 57 15.53 -13.00 10.36
C ALA A 57 17.01 -12.76 10.66
N ILE A 58 17.60 -11.71 10.07
CA ILE A 58 19.01 -11.37 10.28
C ILE A 58 19.11 -10.20 11.26
N ILE A 59 19.85 -10.39 12.35
CA ILE A 59 20.13 -9.33 13.33
C ILE A 59 21.44 -8.66 12.92
N LEU A 60 21.36 -7.36 12.60
CA LEU A 60 22.55 -6.58 12.26
C LEU A 60 23.23 -6.07 13.55
N PRO A 61 24.52 -6.36 13.77
CA PRO A 61 25.24 -5.84 14.93
C PRO A 61 25.27 -4.31 14.87
N GLY A 62 24.76 -3.66 15.93
CA GLY A 62 24.66 -2.20 16.03
C GLY A 62 23.27 -1.60 15.77
N ASP A 63 22.30 -2.37 15.26
CA ASP A 63 20.92 -1.88 15.04
C ASP A 63 19.97 -2.17 16.24
N GLY A 64 20.50 -2.04 17.46
CA GLY A 64 19.71 -2.19 18.69
C GLY A 64 19.02 -3.55 18.86
N GLY A 65 19.53 -4.62 18.22
CA GLY A 65 18.92 -5.95 18.26
C GLY A 65 17.68 -6.13 17.38
N ALA A 66 17.39 -5.18 16.48
CA ALA A 66 16.31 -5.32 15.52
C ALA A 66 16.62 -6.42 14.49
N SER A 67 15.60 -7.21 14.17
CA SER A 67 15.67 -8.24 13.14
C SER A 67 15.23 -7.65 11.80
N HIS A 68 16.02 -7.88 10.75
CA HIS A 68 15.64 -7.57 9.38
C HIS A 68 15.23 -8.87 8.70
N SER A 69 13.96 -8.95 8.30
CA SER A 69 13.41 -10.12 7.61
C SER A 69 12.96 -9.72 6.21
N GLU A 70 13.45 -10.43 5.19
CA GLU A 70 12.94 -10.29 3.83
C GLU A 70 11.59 -10.99 3.70
N VAL A 71 10.57 -10.28 3.24
CA VAL A 71 9.21 -10.83 3.12
C VAL A 71 8.67 -10.63 1.72
N HIS A 72 8.05 -11.68 1.21
CA HIS A 72 7.26 -11.66 -0.02
C HIS A 72 5.80 -11.77 0.35
N PHE A 73 5.00 -10.83 -0.13
CA PHE A 73 3.58 -10.77 0.20
C PHE A 73 2.76 -10.24 -0.96
N ARG A 74 1.46 -10.52 -0.88
CA ARG A 74 0.46 -10.06 -1.85
C ARG A 74 -0.41 -8.99 -1.23
N TYR A 75 -0.49 -7.86 -1.90
CA TYR A 75 -1.24 -6.69 -1.44
C TYR A 75 -2.38 -6.36 -2.40
N ILE A 76 -3.53 -6.00 -1.86
CA ILE A 76 -4.67 -5.53 -2.65
C ILE A 76 -4.44 -4.05 -2.95
N VAL A 77 -4.27 -3.74 -4.23
CA VAL A 77 -3.96 -2.40 -4.71
C VAL A 77 -5.05 -1.92 -5.64
N PHE A 78 -5.49 -0.67 -5.44
CA PHE A 78 -6.33 0.04 -6.40
C PHE A 78 -5.47 0.70 -7.46
N ARG A 79 -5.63 0.23 -8.70
CA ARG A 79 -4.96 0.74 -9.90
C ARG A 79 -6.00 0.85 -11.03
N PRO A 80 -6.66 2.01 -11.18
CA PRO A 80 -7.55 2.25 -12.31
C PRO A 80 -6.72 2.41 -13.58
N ARG A 81 -7.20 1.86 -14.70
CA ARG A 81 -6.60 2.07 -16.02
C ARG A 81 -7.42 3.10 -16.79
N VAL A 82 -6.78 3.77 -17.74
CA VAL A 82 -7.46 4.68 -18.66
C VAL A 82 -8.53 3.88 -19.41
N GLY A 83 -9.79 4.32 -19.31
CA GLY A 83 -10.94 3.62 -19.89
C GLY A 83 -11.72 2.71 -18.93
N ASP A 84 -11.27 2.51 -17.69
CA ASP A 84 -12.05 1.79 -16.67
C ASP A 84 -13.27 2.65 -16.24
N ILE A 85 -14.48 2.08 -16.29
CA ILE A 85 -15.70 2.75 -15.80
C ILE A 85 -15.82 2.53 -14.29
N ILE A 86 -15.82 3.62 -13.51
CA ILE A 86 -15.90 3.59 -12.04
C ILE A 86 -17.18 4.30 -11.58
N THR A 87 -18.01 3.60 -10.82
CA THR A 87 -19.20 4.19 -10.19
C THR A 87 -18.83 4.76 -8.82
N GLY A 88 -19.13 6.05 -8.59
CA GLY A 88 -18.86 6.74 -7.32
C GLY A 88 -19.97 7.72 -6.96
N LYS A 89 -20.03 8.11 -5.68
CA LYS A 89 -20.98 9.09 -5.18
C LYS A 89 -20.38 10.48 -5.27
N ILE A 90 -21.11 11.45 -5.82
CA ILE A 90 -20.64 12.84 -5.91
C ILE A 90 -20.42 13.39 -4.49
N ARG A 91 -19.24 13.95 -4.24
CA ARG A 91 -18.84 14.54 -2.95
C ARG A 91 -19.03 16.05 -2.93
N SER A 92 -18.62 16.74 -4.00
CA SER A 92 -18.77 18.19 -4.13
C SER A 92 -18.76 18.59 -5.59
N CYS A 93 -19.44 19.69 -5.90
CA CYS A 93 -19.45 20.30 -7.23
C CYS A 93 -18.96 21.74 -7.07
N SER A 94 -17.88 22.10 -7.77
CA SER A 94 -17.39 23.49 -7.86
C SER A 94 -17.33 23.92 -9.31
N ARG A 95 -17.07 25.21 -9.54
CA ARG A 95 -17.04 25.78 -10.90
C ARG A 95 -15.88 25.23 -11.74
N GLU A 96 -14.84 24.69 -11.10
CA GLU A 96 -13.71 24.00 -11.72
C GLU A 96 -13.99 22.51 -12.06
N GLY A 97 -15.05 21.92 -11.49
CA GLY A 97 -15.43 20.53 -11.79
C GLY A 97 -16.18 19.79 -10.68
N VAL A 98 -16.54 18.54 -10.98
CA VAL A 98 -17.28 17.65 -10.06
C VAL A 98 -16.30 16.68 -9.37
N HIS A 99 -16.24 16.73 -8.05
CA HIS A 99 -15.47 15.80 -7.23
C HIS A 99 -16.37 14.63 -6.80
N SER A 100 -16.04 13.42 -7.26
CA SER A 100 -16.69 12.18 -6.84
C SER A 100 -15.84 11.43 -5.81
N LYS A 101 -16.51 10.73 -4.88
CA LYS A 101 -15.94 9.80 -3.89
C LYS A 101 -16.45 8.40 -4.22
N SER A 102 -15.57 7.47 -4.55
CA SER A 102 -15.92 6.04 -4.62
C SER A 102 -16.15 5.48 -3.21
N ASN A 103 -17.19 4.68 -3.01
CA ASN A 103 -17.56 4.16 -1.69
C ASN A 103 -16.39 3.37 -1.06
N GLY A 104 -16.00 3.73 0.17
CA GLY A 104 -14.98 3.03 0.96
C GLY A 104 -13.54 3.56 0.86
N LEU A 105 -13.17 4.23 -0.25
CA LEU A 105 -11.88 4.91 -0.38
C LEU A 105 -12.09 6.38 -0.70
N SER A 106 -11.63 7.28 0.18
CA SER A 106 -11.54 8.70 -0.11
C SER A 106 -10.37 8.99 -1.06
N ILE A 107 -10.39 8.38 -2.24
CA ILE A 107 -9.57 8.82 -3.35
C ILE A 107 -10.25 10.04 -3.97
N PRO A 108 -9.64 11.23 -3.93
CA PRO A 108 -10.13 12.31 -4.76
C PRO A 108 -9.94 11.88 -6.21
N PHE A 109 -11.00 11.95 -7.02
CA PHE A 109 -10.96 11.79 -8.48
C PHE A 109 -9.89 12.71 -9.15
N PHE A 110 -9.42 13.72 -8.42
CA PHE A 110 -8.25 14.54 -8.70
C PHE A 110 -6.95 13.75 -8.97
N PHE A 111 -6.83 12.50 -8.53
CA PHE A 111 -5.62 11.69 -8.71
C PHE A 111 -5.32 11.39 -10.19
N GLU A 112 -6.34 11.32 -11.04
CA GLU A 112 -6.16 11.08 -12.49
C GLU A 112 -5.50 12.27 -13.18
N TRP A 113 -5.92 13.50 -12.84
CA TRP A 113 -5.29 14.73 -13.34
C TRP A 113 -3.83 14.89 -12.90
N LYS A 114 -3.50 14.48 -11.67
CA LYS A 114 -2.12 14.60 -11.15
C LYS A 114 -1.17 13.54 -11.74
N TYR A 115 -1.67 12.33 -12.04
CA TYR A 115 -0.86 11.29 -12.70
C TYR A 115 -0.61 11.61 -14.18
N ASP A 116 -1.58 12.20 -14.89
CA ASP A 116 -1.36 12.67 -16.27
C ASP A 116 -0.45 13.90 -16.34
N PHE A 117 -0.44 14.76 -15.31
CA PHE A 117 0.56 15.83 -15.17
C PHE A 117 1.98 15.27 -14.95
N LEU A 118 2.14 14.24 -14.12
CA LEU A 118 3.45 13.60 -13.87
C LEU A 118 3.99 12.76 -15.05
N ARG A 119 3.14 12.33 -15.99
CA ARG A 119 3.57 11.67 -17.23
C ARG A 119 3.93 12.64 -18.36
N LYS A 120 3.63 13.93 -18.21
CA LYS A 120 3.91 14.98 -19.21
C LYS A 120 5.10 15.89 -18.85
N GLN A 121 5.91 15.52 -17.86
CA GLN A 121 7.22 16.13 -17.60
C GLN A 121 8.35 15.16 -17.88
#